data_AF-A0A4D7C7G2-F1
#
_entry.id   AF-A0A4D7C7G2-F1
#
_cell.length_a   1.000
_cell.length_b   1.000
_cell.length_c   1.000
_cell.angle_alpha   90.00
_cell.angle_beta   90.00
_cell.angle_gamma   90.00
#
_symmetry.space_group_name_H-M   'P 1'
#
loop_
_entity.id
_entity.type
_entity.pdbx_description
1 polymer ?
#
loop_
_entity_poly.entity_id
_entity_poly.type
_entity_poly.pdbx_seq_one_letter_code
_entity_poly.pdbx_strand_id
1 'polypeptide(L)'
;MSGRRRTEPARQPAGVLRAGEPELCPASGTLRRKLNSVRSEFEALVAPLRDVLGQYQTGLQDVERVRADAYGSLRAQIAALAEDQHRLRSETQKLTHALRSGPKTRGRWGEQQLRNVLEMAGLSEHVDFRAEVHVATDDGRLRPDAVVRLPGGRQLVIDAKTSLNAYQEALDTQDDAARHTHMRAHAEAMRLHVEQLGGKTTGRSSRIRPISW
;
A
#
# COMPACT_ATOMS: atom_id res chain seq x y z
N MET A 1 -64.41 100.38 69.53
CA MET A 1 -64.05 99.18 70.33
C MET A 1 -64.17 97.98 69.40
N SER A 2 -63.05 97.37 68.99
CA SER A 2 -62.54 96.07 69.53
C SER A 2 -63.59 94.96 69.46
N GLY A 3 -63.42 93.80 68.81
CA GLY A 3 -62.27 93.21 68.14
C GLY A 3 -62.45 91.68 68.08
N ARG A 4 -62.18 91.09 66.90
CA ARG A 4 -61.65 89.72 66.59
C ARG A 4 -62.47 88.48 66.99
N ARG A 5 -62.44 87.32 66.31
CA ARG A 5 -61.94 86.78 65.00
C ARG A 5 -62.31 85.28 65.01
N ARG A 6 -62.56 84.67 63.84
CA ARG A 6 -61.83 83.52 63.21
C ARG A 6 -62.69 82.86 62.11
N THR A 7 -62.29 82.96 60.83
CA THR A 7 -61.69 81.93 59.90
C THR A 7 -62.80 81.19 59.11
N GLU A 8 -62.80 80.96 57.78
CA GLU A 8 -61.76 80.71 56.76
C GLU A 8 -62.42 80.73 55.32
N PRO A 9 -61.78 80.43 54.15
CA PRO A 9 -61.43 81.46 53.17
C PRO A 9 -61.82 81.25 51.68
N ALA A 10 -61.58 82.31 50.88
CA ALA A 10 -61.05 82.37 49.50
C ALA A 10 -61.74 81.66 48.29
N ARG A 11 -62.15 82.46 47.29
CA ARG A 11 -62.21 82.05 45.86
C ARG A 11 -61.76 83.19 44.92
N GLN A 12 -60.66 82.94 44.20
CA GLN A 12 -60.26 83.45 42.87
C GLN A 12 -59.29 82.38 42.27
N PRO A 13 -58.87 82.45 40.98
CA PRO A 13 -59.64 82.35 39.73
C PRO A 13 -58.99 81.32 38.75
N ALA A 14 -59.70 80.75 37.76
CA ALA A 14 -59.06 80.01 36.65
C ALA A 14 -60.01 79.77 35.48
N GLY A 15 -59.55 80.06 34.26
CA GLY A 15 -60.24 79.72 33.02
C GLY A 15 -60.12 78.24 32.65
N VAL A 16 -60.78 77.86 31.56
CA VAL A 16 -60.21 77.21 30.37
C VAL A 16 -61.34 76.58 29.56
N LEU A 17 -61.26 76.84 28.25
CA LEU A 17 -62.05 76.32 27.16
C LEU A 17 -62.25 74.80 27.26
N ARG A 18 -63.49 74.33 27.14
CA ARG A 18 -63.80 72.96 26.70
C ARG A 18 -64.58 73.03 25.39
N ALA A 19 -63.84 73.02 24.29
CA ALA A 19 -64.37 72.67 22.98
C ALA A 19 -63.37 71.72 22.31
N GLY A 20 -63.85 70.50 22.04
CA GLY A 20 -63.38 69.57 21.01
C GLY A 20 -61.91 69.19 21.01
N GLU A 21 -61.59 68.03 21.59
CA GLU A 21 -60.51 67.21 21.03
C GLU A 21 -60.96 66.76 19.62
N PRO A 22 -60.19 67.03 18.54
CA PRO A 22 -60.43 66.34 17.29
C PRO A 22 -59.93 64.90 17.43
N GLU A 23 -60.84 63.93 17.23
CA GLU A 23 -60.51 62.52 17.06
C GLU A 23 -59.33 62.36 16.09
N LEU A 24 -58.22 61.82 16.62
CA LEU A 24 -57.08 61.43 15.83
C LEU A 24 -57.44 60.26 14.91
N CYS A 25 -57.66 60.58 13.65
CA CYS A 25 -57.46 59.81 12.43
C CYS A 25 -57.19 58.28 12.60
N PRO A 26 -58.19 57.40 12.38
CA PRO A 26 -58.03 55.94 12.44
C PRO A 26 -57.13 55.36 11.32
N ALA A 27 -56.75 56.17 10.32
CA ALA A 27 -55.98 55.73 9.15
C ALA A 27 -54.53 55.29 9.47
N SER A 28 -53.89 55.87 10.49
CA SER A 28 -52.49 55.58 10.84
C SER A 28 -52.32 54.20 11.50
N GLY A 29 -53.29 53.75 12.29
CA GLY A 29 -53.29 52.42 12.91
C GLY A 29 -53.51 51.29 11.90
N THR A 30 -54.35 51.50 10.89
CA THR A 30 -54.55 50.55 9.78
C THR A 30 -53.34 50.44 8.87
N LEU A 31 -52.64 51.55 8.59
CA LEU A 31 -51.42 51.52 7.78
C LEU A 31 -50.30 50.74 8.50
N ARG A 32 -50.15 50.94 9.81
CA ARG A 32 -49.14 50.26 10.62
C ARG A 32 -49.41 48.76 10.76
N ARG A 33 -50.68 48.34 10.84
CA ARG A 33 -51.06 46.92 10.77
C ARG A 33 -50.74 46.31 9.40
N LYS A 34 -51.06 46.98 8.30
CA LYS A 34 -50.72 46.50 6.95
C LYS A 34 -49.21 46.37 6.75
N LEU A 35 -48.42 47.33 7.22
CA LEU A 35 -46.96 47.29 7.13
C LEU A 35 -46.36 46.13 7.94
N ASN A 36 -46.91 45.85 9.12
CA ASN A 36 -46.51 44.70 9.93
C ASN A 36 -46.93 43.36 9.31
N SER A 37 -48.09 43.29 8.65
CA SER A 37 -48.55 42.11 7.89
C SER A 37 -47.59 41.78 6.76
N VAL A 38 -47.29 42.78 5.91
CA VAL A 38 -46.36 42.62 4.78
C VAL A 38 -44.96 42.22 5.25
N ARG A 39 -44.49 42.79 6.37
CA ARG A 39 -43.21 42.38 6.97
C ARG A 39 -43.21 40.93 7.43
N SER A 40 -44.28 40.50 8.12
CA SER A 40 -44.43 39.11 8.59
C SER A 40 -44.54 38.12 7.43
N GLU A 41 -45.28 38.46 6.38
CA GLU A 41 -45.43 37.64 5.17
C GLU A 41 -44.10 37.54 4.41
N PHE A 42 -43.36 38.63 4.32
CA PHE A 42 -42.02 38.64 3.74
C PHE A 42 -41.02 37.81 4.57
N GLU A 43 -41.04 37.92 5.91
CA GLU A 43 -40.23 37.06 6.77
C GLU A 43 -40.59 35.58 6.61
N ALA A 44 -41.88 35.25 6.48
CA ALA A 44 -42.33 33.89 6.23
C ALA A 44 -41.87 33.33 4.87
N LEU A 45 -41.73 34.19 3.85
CA LEU A 45 -41.21 33.82 2.54
C LEU A 45 -39.68 33.68 2.52
N VAL A 46 -38.96 34.46 3.32
CA VAL A 46 -37.48 34.49 3.33
C VAL A 46 -36.88 33.49 4.33
N ALA A 47 -37.60 33.13 5.40
CA ALA A 47 -37.13 32.15 6.39
C ALA A 47 -36.75 30.79 5.77
N PRO A 48 -37.55 30.18 4.87
CA PRO A 48 -37.17 28.92 4.21
C PRO A 48 -35.89 29.03 3.39
N LEU A 49 -35.66 30.18 2.74
CA LEU A 49 -34.43 30.40 1.96
C LEU A 49 -33.20 30.47 2.86
N ARG A 50 -33.32 31.10 4.03
CA ARG A 50 -32.24 31.20 5.01
C ARG A 50 -31.88 29.83 5.59
N ASP A 51 -32.89 28.99 5.85
CA ASP A 51 -32.67 27.62 6.32
C ASP A 51 -32.03 26.73 5.25
N VAL A 52 -32.49 26.83 3.99
CA VAL A 52 -31.89 26.10 2.85
C VAL A 52 -30.44 26.53 2.62
N LEU A 53 -30.13 27.83 2.68
CA LEU A 53 -28.75 28.31 2.57
C LEU A 53 -27.87 27.82 3.73
N GLY A 54 -28.40 27.77 4.95
CA GLY A 54 -27.72 27.19 6.11
C GLY A 54 -27.40 25.71 5.90
N GLN A 55 -28.39 24.92 5.46
CA GLN A 55 -28.21 23.50 5.13
C GLN A 55 -27.18 23.30 4.00
N TYR A 56 -27.20 24.16 2.98
CA TYR A 56 -26.23 24.11 1.89
C TYR A 56 -24.82 24.41 2.37
N GLN A 57 -24.66 25.39 3.26
CA GLN A 57 -23.36 25.77 3.81
C GLN A 57 -22.78 24.65 4.68
N THR A 58 -23.61 24.00 5.51
CA THR A 58 -23.20 22.81 6.28
C THR A 58 -22.85 21.64 5.37
N GLY A 59 -23.66 21.36 4.35
CA GLY A 59 -23.40 20.29 3.39
C GLY A 59 -22.10 20.52 2.60
N LEU A 60 -21.81 21.76 2.22
CA LEU A 60 -20.55 22.10 1.55
C LEU A 60 -19.34 21.91 2.48
N GLN A 61 -19.44 22.31 3.75
CA GLN A 61 -18.38 22.07 4.72
C GLN A 61 -18.11 20.58 4.95
N ASP A 62 -19.15 19.75 5.00
CA ASP A 62 -18.99 18.31 5.12
C ASP A 62 -18.34 17.69 3.88
N VAL A 63 -18.72 18.12 2.67
CA VAL A 63 -18.07 17.65 1.43
C VAL A 63 -16.60 18.04 1.38
N GLU A 64 -16.25 19.27 1.75
CA GLU A 64 -14.85 19.71 1.80
C GLU A 64 -14.05 18.93 2.85
N ARG A 65 -14.65 18.62 4.00
CA ARG A 65 -14.01 17.77 5.03
C ARG A 65 -13.76 16.36 4.52
N VAL A 66 -14.77 15.72 3.92
CA VAL A 66 -14.64 14.37 3.33
C VAL A 66 -13.59 14.35 2.23
N ARG A 67 -13.53 15.40 1.39
CA ARG A 67 -12.49 15.54 0.37
C ARG A 67 -11.10 15.66 1.00
N ALA A 68 -10.92 16.52 2.01
CA ALA A 68 -9.64 16.68 2.69
C ALA A 68 -9.15 15.35 3.30
N ASP A 69 -10.04 14.61 3.95
CA ASP A 69 -9.73 13.30 4.53
C ASP A 69 -9.36 12.26 3.46
N ALA A 70 -10.13 12.20 2.35
CA ALA A 70 -9.84 11.30 1.25
C ALA A 70 -8.49 11.61 0.58
N TYR A 71 -8.16 12.90 0.38
CA TYR A 71 -6.86 13.31 -0.15
C TYR A 71 -5.72 13.01 0.84
N GLY A 72 -5.95 13.17 2.15
CA GLY A 72 -4.98 12.81 3.19
C GLY A 72 -4.69 11.31 3.20
N SER A 73 -5.74 10.48 3.17
CA SER A 73 -5.64 9.03 3.06
C SER A 73 -4.89 8.59 1.80
N LEU A 74 -5.21 9.19 0.64
CA LEU A 74 -4.53 8.86 -0.61
C LEU A 74 -3.04 9.24 -0.57
N ARG A 75 -2.69 10.40 -0.02
CA ARG A 75 -1.29 10.81 0.18
C ARG A 75 -0.53 9.83 1.08
N ALA A 76 -1.16 9.38 2.17
CA ALA A 76 -0.57 8.40 3.07
C ALA A 76 -0.31 7.05 2.35
N GLN A 77 -1.27 6.58 1.55
CA GLN A 77 -1.13 5.35 0.77
C GLN A 77 -0.02 5.47 -0.29
N ILE A 78 0.08 6.61 -0.99
CA ILE A 78 1.16 6.86 -1.95
C ILE A 78 2.52 6.89 -1.26
N ALA A 79 2.63 7.51 -0.08
CA ALA A 79 3.86 7.54 0.69
C ALA A 79 4.28 6.13 1.15
N ALA A 80 3.32 5.32 1.63
CA ALA A 80 3.56 3.93 2.00
C ALA A 80 4.04 3.10 0.79
N LEU A 81 3.39 3.26 -0.38
CA LEU A 81 3.80 2.57 -1.61
C LEU A 81 5.22 2.96 -2.05
N ALA A 82 5.59 4.24 -1.93
CA ALA A 82 6.94 4.70 -2.26
C ALA A 82 7.99 4.07 -1.33
N GLU A 83 7.72 4.01 -0.03
CA GLU A 83 8.58 3.36 0.96
C GLU A 83 8.72 1.86 0.68
N ASP A 84 7.61 1.16 0.40
CA ASP A 84 7.62 -0.26 0.03
C ASP A 84 8.44 -0.51 -1.24
N GLN A 85 8.32 0.36 -2.24
CA GLN A 85 9.13 0.29 -3.46
C GLN A 85 10.63 0.45 -3.16
N HIS A 86 11.01 1.34 -2.21
CA HIS A 86 12.39 1.49 -1.78
C HIS A 86 12.92 0.24 -1.07
N ARG A 87 12.12 -0.36 -0.18
CA ARG A 87 12.49 -1.62 0.49
C ARG A 87 12.65 -2.77 -0.50
N LEU A 88 11.68 -2.95 -1.40
CA LEU A 88 11.74 -3.98 -2.44
C LEU A 88 12.99 -3.84 -3.31
N ARG A 89 13.33 -2.61 -3.73
CA ARG A 89 14.57 -2.34 -4.48
C ARG A 89 15.80 -2.73 -3.68
N SER A 90 15.87 -2.38 -2.39
CA SER A 90 17.00 -2.73 -1.53
C SER A 90 17.15 -4.23 -1.34
N GLU A 91 16.06 -4.96 -1.10
CA GLU A 91 16.08 -6.43 -0.97
C GLU A 91 16.46 -7.11 -2.28
N THR A 92 15.91 -6.66 -3.40
CA THR A 92 16.27 -7.17 -4.74
C THR A 92 17.74 -6.92 -5.04
N GLN A 93 18.27 -5.76 -4.68
CA GLN A 93 19.71 -5.47 -4.79
C GLN A 93 20.54 -6.37 -3.89
N LYS A 94 20.14 -6.61 -2.64
CA LYS A 94 20.83 -7.54 -1.73
C LYS A 94 20.83 -8.97 -2.27
N LEU A 95 19.69 -9.44 -2.79
CA LEU A 95 19.58 -10.75 -3.44
C LEU A 95 20.47 -10.84 -4.69
N THR A 96 20.39 -9.85 -5.57
CA THR A 96 21.23 -9.77 -6.78
C THR A 96 22.71 -9.75 -6.41
N HIS A 97 23.06 -8.96 -5.39
CA HIS A 97 24.42 -8.91 -4.88
C HIS A 97 24.83 -10.26 -4.29
N ALA A 98 24.00 -10.93 -3.48
CA ALA A 98 24.30 -12.24 -2.92
C ALA A 98 24.52 -13.32 -4.01
N LEU A 99 23.73 -13.28 -5.09
CA LEU A 99 23.92 -14.14 -6.26
C LEU A 99 25.22 -13.82 -7.03
N ARG A 100 25.66 -12.56 -7.02
CA ARG A 100 26.93 -12.10 -7.62
C ARG A 100 28.13 -12.22 -6.66
N SER A 101 27.91 -12.36 -5.35
CA SER A 101 28.92 -12.31 -4.28
C SER A 101 29.74 -13.60 -4.18
N GLY A 102 30.63 -13.80 -5.13
CA GLY A 102 31.66 -14.83 -5.10
C GLY A 102 31.17 -16.28 -5.24
N PRO A 103 32.09 -17.22 -5.55
CA PRO A 103 31.74 -18.62 -5.82
C PRO A 103 31.04 -19.33 -4.63
N LYS A 104 31.36 -18.94 -3.39
CA LYS A 104 30.89 -19.63 -2.18
C LYS A 104 29.43 -19.32 -1.81
N THR A 105 28.99 -18.07 -1.97
CA THR A 105 27.61 -17.65 -1.66
C THR A 105 26.63 -18.21 -2.70
N ARG A 106 27.04 -18.19 -3.98
CA ARG A 106 26.28 -18.78 -5.09
C ARG A 106 26.14 -20.30 -4.94
N GLY A 107 27.20 -20.99 -4.52
CA GLY A 107 27.16 -22.43 -4.22
C GLY A 107 26.09 -22.76 -3.18
N ARG A 108 26.12 -22.07 -2.02
CA ARG A 108 25.14 -22.24 -0.95
C ARG A 108 23.70 -21.95 -1.38
N TRP A 109 23.49 -20.92 -2.18
CA TRP A 109 22.15 -20.61 -2.70
C TRP A 109 21.67 -21.68 -3.69
N GLY A 110 22.55 -22.17 -4.56
CA GLY A 110 22.25 -23.29 -5.47
C GLY A 110 21.93 -24.58 -4.73
N GLU A 111 22.66 -24.90 -3.66
CA GLU A 111 22.41 -26.05 -2.78
C GLU A 111 21.04 -25.93 -2.09
N GLN A 112 20.71 -24.76 -1.55
CA GLN A 112 19.41 -24.50 -0.93
C GLN A 112 18.26 -24.58 -1.95
N GLN A 113 18.46 -24.03 -3.15
CA GLN A 113 17.46 -24.10 -4.21
C GLN A 113 17.25 -25.54 -4.68
N LEU A 114 18.32 -26.35 -4.79
CA LEU A 114 18.23 -27.77 -5.09
C LEU A 114 17.42 -28.52 -4.03
N ARG A 115 17.68 -28.25 -2.73
CA ARG A 115 16.89 -28.81 -1.63
C ARG A 115 15.41 -28.48 -1.79
N ASN A 116 15.08 -27.20 -2.00
CA ASN A 116 13.69 -26.76 -2.17
C ASN A 116 13.01 -27.48 -3.35
N VAL A 117 13.71 -27.68 -4.48
CA VAL A 117 13.17 -28.41 -5.64
C VAL A 117 12.89 -29.88 -5.32
N LEU A 118 13.79 -30.54 -4.60
CA LEU A 118 13.60 -31.94 -4.19
C LEU A 118 12.42 -32.09 -3.23
N GLU A 119 12.29 -31.18 -2.25
CA GLU A 119 11.16 -31.15 -1.32
C GLU A 119 9.83 -30.88 -2.04
N MET A 120 9.80 -29.92 -2.98
CA MET A 120 8.62 -29.65 -3.80
C MET A 120 8.24 -30.83 -4.70
N ALA A 121 9.20 -31.65 -5.12
CA ALA A 121 8.94 -32.90 -5.84
C ALA A 121 8.39 -34.02 -4.93
N GLY A 122 8.20 -33.74 -3.63
CA GLY A 122 7.67 -34.69 -2.65
C GLY A 122 8.74 -35.59 -2.02
N LEU A 123 10.03 -35.30 -2.22
CA LEU A 123 11.12 -36.05 -1.63
C LEU A 123 11.40 -35.52 -0.22
N SER A 124 11.53 -36.42 0.76
CA SER A 124 11.89 -36.06 2.13
C SER A 124 13.39 -36.10 2.36
N GLU A 125 13.94 -35.06 2.99
CA GLU A 125 15.36 -35.04 3.39
C GLU A 125 15.64 -36.18 4.39
N HIS A 126 16.82 -36.79 4.28
CA HIS A 126 17.30 -37.95 5.03
C HIS A 126 16.64 -39.30 4.71
N VAL A 127 15.45 -39.31 4.10
CA VAL A 127 14.74 -40.52 3.65
C VAL A 127 14.97 -40.75 2.16
N ASP A 128 14.50 -39.82 1.33
CA ASP A 128 14.52 -39.96 -0.13
C ASP A 128 15.77 -39.31 -0.72
N PHE A 129 16.29 -38.25 -0.11
CA PHE A 129 17.53 -37.61 -0.54
C PHE A 129 18.41 -37.15 0.60
N ARG A 130 19.69 -36.92 0.32
CA ARG A 130 20.64 -36.29 1.24
C ARG A 130 21.43 -35.21 0.49
N ALA A 131 21.41 -33.98 1.03
CA ALA A 131 22.28 -32.90 0.58
C ALA A 131 23.68 -33.03 1.19
N GLU A 132 24.72 -32.56 0.48
CA GLU A 132 26.13 -32.55 0.94
C GLU A 132 26.69 -33.90 1.40
N VAL A 133 26.47 -34.98 0.63
CA VAL A 133 27.04 -36.28 1.02
C VAL A 133 28.55 -36.27 0.78
N HIS A 134 29.34 -36.37 1.85
CA HIS A 134 30.74 -36.78 1.71
C HIS A 134 30.81 -38.25 1.32
N VAL A 135 30.95 -38.52 0.03
CA VAL A 135 31.24 -39.87 -0.45
C VAL A 135 32.75 -40.03 -0.46
N ALA A 136 33.27 -40.90 0.42
CA ALA A 136 34.65 -41.34 0.35
C ALA A 136 34.76 -42.35 -0.80
N THR A 137 35.49 -41.98 -1.85
CA THR A 137 35.84 -42.85 -2.98
C THR A 137 37.34 -43.11 -2.98
N ASP A 138 37.78 -44.28 -3.44
CA ASP A 138 39.20 -44.71 -3.47
C ASP A 138 40.13 -43.74 -4.21
N ASP A 139 39.62 -42.98 -5.19
CA ASP A 139 40.38 -42.00 -6.00
C ASP A 139 40.26 -40.54 -5.51
N GLY A 140 39.72 -40.32 -4.32
CA GLY A 140 39.56 -39.00 -3.71
C GLY A 140 38.13 -38.63 -3.38
N ARG A 141 37.98 -37.50 -2.67
CA ARG A 141 36.73 -37.07 -2.02
C ARG A 141 35.80 -36.40 -3.04
N LEU A 142 34.85 -37.16 -3.60
CA LEU A 142 33.77 -36.58 -4.42
C LEU A 142 32.69 -36.02 -3.48
N ARG A 143 32.36 -34.75 -3.64
CA ARG A 143 31.28 -34.08 -2.89
C ARG A 143 30.16 -33.74 -3.87
N PRO A 144 29.25 -34.66 -4.18
CA PRO A 144 28.06 -34.34 -4.94
C PRO A 144 27.14 -33.41 -4.13
N ASP A 145 26.42 -32.53 -4.82
CA ASP A 145 25.52 -31.55 -4.20
C ASP A 145 24.31 -32.25 -3.54
N ALA A 146 23.78 -33.32 -4.15
CA ALA A 146 22.77 -34.19 -3.54
C ALA A 146 22.84 -35.65 -4.02
N VAL A 147 22.35 -36.59 -3.20
CA VAL A 147 22.14 -37.99 -3.56
C VAL A 147 20.70 -38.40 -3.26
N VAL A 148 19.97 -38.83 -4.29
CA VAL A 148 18.57 -39.30 -4.19
C VAL A 148 18.54 -40.83 -4.24
N ARG A 149 17.80 -41.45 -3.31
CA ARG A 149 17.57 -42.89 -3.25
C ARG A 149 16.37 -43.23 -4.12
N LEU A 150 16.54 -44.21 -4.99
CA LEU A 150 15.51 -44.70 -5.88
C LEU A 150 15.06 -46.11 -5.47
N PRO A 151 13.82 -46.51 -5.81
CA PRO A 151 13.35 -47.88 -5.60
C PRO A 151 14.30 -48.91 -6.24
N GLY A 152 14.49 -50.03 -5.54
CA GLY A 152 15.41 -51.10 -5.94
C GLY A 152 16.87 -50.85 -5.53
N GLY A 153 17.11 -49.99 -4.53
CA GLY A 153 18.45 -49.73 -3.98
C GLY A 153 19.35 -48.90 -4.89
N ARG A 154 18.80 -48.32 -5.95
CA ARG A 154 19.52 -47.44 -6.88
C ARG A 154 19.73 -46.07 -6.26
N GLN A 155 20.79 -45.38 -6.68
CA GLN A 155 21.11 -44.03 -6.22
C GLN A 155 21.31 -43.12 -7.44
N LEU A 156 20.72 -41.92 -7.39
CA LEU A 156 20.93 -40.86 -8.36
C LEU A 156 21.77 -39.78 -7.70
N VAL A 157 22.94 -39.52 -8.28
CA VAL A 157 23.85 -38.47 -7.81
C VAL A 157 23.60 -37.20 -8.62
N ILE A 158 23.38 -36.07 -7.94
CA ILE A 158 23.12 -34.76 -8.54
C ILE A 158 24.31 -33.84 -8.23
N ASP A 159 24.88 -33.27 -9.30
CA ASP A 159 25.91 -32.22 -9.28
C ASP A 159 25.27 -31.01 -10.00
N ALA A 160 24.85 -30.00 -9.24
CA ALA A 160 24.14 -28.82 -9.75
C ALA A 160 25.10 -27.68 -10.15
N LYS A 161 26.41 -27.95 -10.17
CA LYS A 161 27.46 -26.95 -10.37
C LYS A 161 27.62 -26.54 -11.83
N THR A 162 26.66 -25.77 -12.34
CA THR A 162 26.77 -25.12 -13.65
C THR A 162 27.22 -23.65 -13.50
N SER A 163 28.27 -23.24 -14.22
CA SER A 163 28.74 -21.86 -14.24
C SER A 163 27.72 -20.95 -14.93
N LEU A 164 27.03 -20.11 -14.15
CA LEU A 164 26.02 -19.17 -14.64
C LEU A 164 26.61 -17.80 -15.04
N ASN A 165 27.92 -17.59 -14.87
CA ASN A 165 28.54 -16.28 -15.05
C ASN A 165 28.38 -15.75 -16.48
N ALA A 166 28.71 -16.57 -17.48
CA ALA A 166 28.60 -16.19 -18.89
C ALA A 166 27.13 -15.93 -19.28
N TYR A 167 26.17 -16.68 -18.72
CA TYR A 167 24.75 -16.40 -18.96
C TYR A 167 24.31 -15.06 -18.36
N GLN A 168 24.76 -14.73 -17.15
CA GLN A 168 24.47 -13.45 -16.50
C GLN A 168 25.08 -12.27 -17.27
N GLU A 169 26.34 -12.38 -17.71
CA GLU A 169 27.00 -11.38 -18.53
C GLU A 169 26.28 -11.17 -19.87
N ALA A 170 25.72 -12.23 -20.46
CA ALA A 170 24.90 -12.14 -21.67
C ALA A 170 23.58 -11.37 -21.44
N LEU A 171 22.99 -11.46 -20.24
CA LEU A 171 21.76 -10.73 -19.89
C LEU A 171 22.02 -9.26 -19.53
N ASP A 172 23.18 -8.97 -18.94
CA ASP A 172 23.54 -7.63 -18.49
C ASP A 172 24.08 -6.73 -19.62
N THR A 173 24.56 -7.31 -20.73
CA THR A 173 25.11 -6.55 -21.86
C THR A 173 24.03 -6.02 -22.81
N GLN A 174 24.22 -4.79 -23.28
CA GLN A 174 23.36 -4.15 -24.29
C GLN A 174 23.88 -4.31 -25.72
N ASP A 175 25.11 -4.82 -25.88
CA ASP A 175 25.67 -5.12 -27.19
C ASP A 175 25.32 -6.55 -27.62
N ASP A 176 24.67 -6.65 -28.78
CA ASP A 176 24.26 -7.91 -29.40
C ASP A 176 25.46 -8.83 -29.70
N ALA A 177 26.61 -8.28 -30.09
CA ALA A 177 27.81 -9.06 -30.38
C ALA A 177 28.44 -9.65 -29.10
N ALA A 178 28.57 -8.84 -28.05
CA ALA A 178 28.97 -9.29 -26.72
C ALA A 178 28.01 -10.35 -26.18
N ARG A 179 26.68 -10.13 -26.29
CA ARG A 179 25.66 -11.10 -25.84
C ARG A 179 25.85 -12.47 -26.51
N HIS A 180 26.08 -12.48 -27.81
CA HIS A 180 26.27 -13.72 -28.56
C HIS A 180 27.56 -14.47 -28.15
N THR A 181 28.59 -13.73 -27.77
CA THR A 181 29.87 -14.28 -27.27
C THR A 181 29.70 -14.92 -25.90
N HIS A 182 29.07 -14.21 -24.96
CA HIS A 182 28.78 -14.73 -23.63
C HIS A 182 27.85 -15.95 -23.68
N MET A 183 26.86 -15.97 -24.58
CA MET A 183 25.98 -17.13 -24.75
C MET A 183 26.71 -18.36 -25.30
N ARG A 184 27.68 -18.19 -26.22
CA ARG A 184 28.55 -19.29 -26.68
C ARG A 184 29.41 -19.83 -25.53
N ALA A 185 30.03 -18.96 -24.75
CA ALA A 185 30.83 -19.35 -23.60
C ALA A 185 29.98 -20.12 -22.55
N HIS A 186 28.72 -19.74 -22.36
CA HIS A 186 27.78 -20.49 -21.51
C HIS A 186 27.49 -21.89 -22.06
N ALA A 187 27.20 -22.01 -23.36
CA ALA A 187 26.94 -23.29 -24.00
C ALA A 187 28.15 -24.24 -23.95
N GLU A 188 29.37 -23.72 -24.15
CA GLU A 188 30.60 -24.49 -24.01
C GLU A 188 30.81 -24.97 -22.57
N ALA A 189 30.60 -24.10 -21.58
CA ALA A 189 30.70 -24.47 -20.17
C ALA A 189 29.68 -25.56 -19.78
N MET A 190 28.45 -25.47 -20.29
CA MET A 190 27.43 -26.52 -20.11
C MET A 190 27.85 -27.84 -20.74
N ARG A 191 28.35 -27.81 -21.98
CA ARG A 191 28.80 -29.01 -22.69
C ARG A 191 29.94 -29.70 -21.94
N LEU A 192 30.95 -28.93 -21.53
CA LEU A 192 32.07 -29.44 -20.74
C LEU A 192 31.59 -30.05 -19.41
N HIS A 193 30.61 -29.41 -18.76
CA HIS A 193 30.04 -29.94 -17.51
C HIS A 193 29.32 -31.28 -17.73
N VAL A 194 28.51 -31.40 -18.78
CA VAL A 194 27.85 -32.66 -19.16
C VAL A 194 28.87 -33.75 -19.48
N GLU A 195 29.94 -33.42 -20.21
CA GLU A 195 31.04 -34.35 -20.51
C GLU A 195 31.77 -34.81 -19.24
N GLN A 196 32.00 -33.90 -18.28
CA GLN A 196 32.58 -34.24 -16.97
C GLN A 196 31.67 -35.14 -16.13
N LEU A 197 30.35 -34.97 -16.19
CA LEU A 197 29.38 -35.85 -15.52
C LEU A 197 29.32 -37.23 -16.17
N GLY A 198 29.39 -37.30 -17.49
CA GLY A 198 29.49 -38.55 -18.23
C GLY A 198 30.77 -39.34 -17.88
N GLY A 199 31.90 -38.64 -17.75
CA GLY A 199 33.18 -39.24 -17.35
C GLY A 199 33.17 -39.79 -15.91
N LYS A 200 32.56 -39.06 -14.96
CA LYS A 200 32.45 -39.48 -13.55
C LYS A 200 31.47 -40.66 -13.32
N THR A 201 30.61 -40.96 -14.30
CA THR A 201 29.63 -42.06 -14.21
C THR A 201 30.25 -43.44 -14.52
N THR A 202 31.53 -43.53 -14.89
CA THR A 202 32.15 -44.80 -15.30
C THR A 202 33.29 -45.22 -14.37
N GLY A 203 32.99 -45.36 -13.09
CA GLY A 203 33.92 -45.84 -12.09
C GLY A 203 33.22 -46.46 -10.90
N ARG A 204 32.76 -47.72 -11.06
CA ARG A 204 32.37 -48.65 -9.97
C ARG A 204 31.01 -48.39 -9.29
N SER A 205 29.91 -48.80 -9.95
CA SER A 205 28.94 -49.78 -9.43
C SER A 205 27.69 -49.92 -10.34
N SER A 206 27.48 -51.14 -10.83
CA SER A 206 26.23 -51.72 -11.39
C SER A 206 25.32 -50.89 -12.32
N ARG A 207 25.56 -51.06 -13.63
CA ARG A 207 24.56 -51.27 -14.70
C ARG A 207 23.35 -50.30 -14.72
N ILE A 208 23.57 -49.06 -15.16
CA ILE A 208 22.52 -48.20 -15.70
C ILE A 208 22.37 -48.54 -17.20
N ARG A 209 21.25 -49.17 -17.59
CA ARG A 209 20.86 -49.29 -19.01
C ARG A 209 20.12 -48.01 -19.41
N PRO A 210 20.36 -47.48 -20.62
CA PRO A 210 19.59 -46.34 -21.13
C PRO A 210 18.12 -46.75 -21.24
N ILE A 211 17.22 -45.89 -20.76
CA ILE A 211 15.78 -46.01 -20.96
C ILE A 211 15.54 -45.60 -22.42
N SER A 212 15.30 -46.57 -23.29
CA SER A 212 14.65 -46.34 -24.58
C SER A 212 13.17 -46.08 -24.31
N TRP A 213 12.65 -44.95 -24.78
CA TRP A 213 11.22 -44.67 -24.85
C TRP A 213 10.47 -45.74 -25.65
#